data_AF-A0A7W0EYI1-F1
#
_entry.id   AF-A0A7W0EYI1-F1
#
_cell.length_a   1.000
_cell.length_b   1.000
_cell.length_c   1.000
_cell.angle_alpha   90.00
_cell.angle_beta   90.00
_cell.angle_gamma   90.00
#
_symmetry.space_group_name_H-M   'P 1'
#
loop_
_entity.id
_entity.type
_entity.pdbx_description
1 polymer ?
#
loop_
_entity_poly.entity_id
_entity_poly.type
_entity_poly.pdbx_seq_one_letter_code
_entity_poly.pdbx_strand_id
1 'polypeptide(L)'
;MRLKTIKLIPLILGLTLCVSCTGSWHQIMGDNTRKGVSSSLVDYLYPKGETPPKFDESVPNLSLPLRVGLAFVPAASNDVQGLSEAHKADLLEKTKEAFRGREFIKDIMIIPDTYMRGGQGFEGVDQIARLYSLDVIALVSYDQVSHVDDTKASILYWTVVGAYFIKGSKNDVQTFVDTAIFDVSSHKLLFRAPGVNSIKDTSTLINSPEKMRKSREESFNLAMADMTANLNKELDAFKERVKKEKMVTISHREGYKGGSGAFDPGIILILLAMVGAEKLLNFSNKIRRSSGTHESKSAG
;
A
#
# COMPACT_ATOMS: atom_id res chain seq x y z
N MET A 1 -34.58 -71.65 -4.65
CA MET A 1 -33.73 -70.52 -5.11
C MET A 1 -33.79 -69.26 -4.22
N ARG A 2 -34.47 -69.25 -3.06
CA ARG A 2 -34.66 -68.06 -2.20
C ARG A 2 -33.66 -67.87 -1.04
N LEU A 3 -32.78 -68.84 -0.77
CA LEU A 3 -31.86 -68.78 0.38
C LEU A 3 -30.55 -68.00 0.09
N LYS A 4 -30.12 -67.92 -1.18
CA LYS A 4 -28.91 -67.19 -1.58
C LYS A 4 -29.10 -65.67 -1.58
N THR A 5 -30.31 -65.19 -1.85
CA THR A 5 -30.64 -63.75 -1.86
C THR A 5 -30.67 -63.16 -0.45
N ILE A 6 -31.09 -63.92 0.57
CA ILE A 6 -31.17 -63.43 1.96
C ILE A 6 -29.79 -63.20 2.59
N LYS A 7 -28.76 -63.99 2.21
CA LYS A 7 -27.37 -63.74 2.66
C LYS A 7 -26.66 -62.64 1.88
N LEU A 8 -27.16 -62.26 0.71
CA LEU A 8 -26.56 -61.19 -0.11
C LEU A 8 -26.93 -59.79 0.39
N ILE A 9 -28.10 -59.64 1.00
CA ILE A 9 -28.63 -58.35 1.49
C ILE A 9 -27.74 -57.71 2.58
N PRO A 10 -27.30 -58.40 3.66
CA PRO A 10 -26.42 -57.78 4.67
C PRO A 10 -25.03 -57.46 4.12
N LEU A 11 -24.54 -58.21 3.13
CA LEU A 11 -23.26 -57.94 2.47
C LEU A 11 -23.33 -56.65 1.64
N ILE A 12 -24.42 -56.44 0.90
CA ILE A 12 -24.64 -55.23 0.09
C ILE A 12 -24.93 -54.01 0.98
N LEU A 13 -25.66 -54.19 2.09
CA LEU A 13 -25.89 -53.14 3.08
C LEU A 13 -24.59 -52.72 3.80
N GLY A 14 -23.72 -53.68 4.12
CA GLY A 14 -22.40 -53.41 4.68
C GLY A 14 -21.47 -52.68 3.69
N LEU A 15 -21.49 -53.07 2.41
CA LEU A 15 -20.69 -52.40 1.38
C LEU A 15 -21.14 -50.95 1.14
N THR A 16 -22.45 -50.70 1.16
CA THR A 16 -23.00 -49.34 0.97
C THR A 16 -22.72 -48.43 2.16
N LEU A 17 -22.80 -48.94 3.40
CA LEU A 17 -22.39 -48.20 4.61
C LEU A 17 -20.90 -47.83 4.60
N CYS A 18 -20.00 -48.73 4.16
CA CYS A 18 -18.57 -48.42 4.07
C CYS A 18 -18.23 -47.37 3.00
N VAL A 19 -18.94 -47.37 1.86
CA VAL A 19 -18.74 -46.38 0.78
C VAL A 19 -19.31 -45.01 1.16
N SER A 20 -20.41 -44.96 1.92
CA SER A 20 -20.91 -43.69 2.47
C SER A 20 -19.93 -43.07 3.47
N CYS A 21 -19.27 -43.89 4.29
CA CYS A 21 -18.26 -43.40 5.23
C CYS A 21 -17.05 -42.79 4.51
N THR A 22 -16.56 -43.35 3.39
CA THR A 22 -15.39 -42.77 2.70
C THR A 22 -15.67 -41.43 2.03
N GLY A 23 -16.88 -41.21 1.49
CA GLY A 23 -17.29 -39.93 0.91
C GLY A 23 -17.41 -38.81 1.94
N SER A 24 -18.07 -39.09 3.07
CA SER A 24 -18.18 -38.15 4.19
C SER A 24 -16.82 -37.90 4.87
N TRP A 25 -15.97 -38.93 4.95
CA TRP A 25 -14.66 -38.84 5.57
C TRP A 25 -13.66 -38.10 4.70
N HIS A 26 -13.72 -38.19 3.36
CA HIS A 26 -12.91 -37.38 2.46
C HIS A 26 -13.22 -35.88 2.59
N GLN A 27 -14.51 -35.54 2.73
CA GLN A 27 -14.97 -34.17 2.95
C GLN A 27 -14.61 -33.62 4.34
N ILE A 28 -14.39 -34.50 5.33
CA ILE A 28 -13.97 -34.16 6.70
C ILE A 28 -12.43 -34.10 6.84
N MET A 29 -11.68 -34.91 6.08
CA MET A 29 -10.24 -35.12 6.31
C MET A 29 -9.28 -34.29 5.47
N GLY A 30 -9.75 -33.40 4.59
CA GLY A 30 -8.86 -32.46 3.92
C GLY A 30 -9.26 -32.20 2.49
N ASP A 31 -10.14 -31.21 2.30
CA ASP A 31 -10.08 -30.46 1.05
C ASP A 31 -8.92 -29.47 1.18
N ASN A 32 -7.95 -29.56 0.27
CA ASN A 32 -6.96 -28.53 0.04
C ASN A 32 -7.68 -27.27 -0.44
N THR A 33 -8.17 -26.47 0.50
CA THR A 33 -8.97 -25.30 0.17
C THR A 33 -8.05 -24.10 -0.02
N ARG A 34 -7.99 -23.62 -1.26
CA ARG A 34 -7.45 -22.29 -1.56
C ARG A 34 -8.58 -21.29 -1.46
N LYS A 35 -8.41 -20.25 -0.63
CA LYS A 35 -9.37 -19.15 -0.48
C LYS A 35 -8.62 -17.83 -0.60
N GLY A 36 -9.19 -16.87 -1.31
CA GLY A 36 -8.58 -15.55 -1.45
C GLY A 36 -9.61 -14.44 -1.39
N VAL A 37 -9.21 -13.30 -0.85
CA VAL A 37 -9.98 -12.06 -0.79
C VAL A 37 -9.12 -10.95 -1.36
N SER A 38 -9.63 -10.24 -2.36
CA SER A 38 -8.90 -9.17 -3.02
C SER A 38 -9.76 -7.94 -3.30
N SER A 39 -9.11 -6.80 -3.32
CA SER A 39 -9.61 -5.52 -3.82
C SER A 39 -8.65 -5.05 -4.90
N SER A 40 -9.16 -4.68 -6.07
CA SER A 40 -8.34 -4.27 -7.20
C SER A 40 -8.49 -2.77 -7.44
N LEU A 41 -7.38 -2.04 -7.36
CA LEU A 41 -7.35 -0.61 -7.67
C LEU A 41 -7.74 -0.35 -9.12
N VAL A 42 -7.28 -1.20 -10.05
CA VAL A 42 -7.56 -1.05 -11.48
C VAL A 42 -9.04 -1.26 -11.74
N ASP A 43 -9.64 -2.31 -11.18
CA ASP A 43 -11.07 -2.59 -11.38
C ASP A 43 -11.94 -1.51 -10.74
N TYR A 44 -11.50 -0.93 -9.62
CA TYR A 44 -12.20 0.17 -8.98
C TYR A 44 -12.13 1.48 -9.78
N LEU A 45 -10.95 1.84 -10.30
CA LEU A 45 -10.75 3.09 -11.05
C LEU A 45 -11.23 3.00 -12.51
N TYR A 46 -11.23 1.80 -13.09
CA TYR A 46 -11.60 1.53 -14.48
C TYR A 46 -12.62 0.39 -14.58
N PRO A 47 -13.82 0.53 -13.97
CA PRO A 47 -14.80 -0.56 -13.86
C PRO A 47 -15.36 -1.03 -15.21
N LYS A 48 -15.22 -0.22 -16.26
CA LYS A 48 -15.67 -0.54 -17.63
C LYS A 48 -14.59 -1.23 -18.48
N GLY A 49 -13.46 -1.63 -17.88
CA GLY A 49 -12.33 -2.21 -18.60
C GLY A 49 -11.57 -1.20 -19.47
N GLU A 50 -11.70 0.08 -19.14
CA GLU A 50 -10.97 1.17 -19.79
C GLU A 50 -9.46 1.00 -19.52
N THR A 51 -8.64 1.28 -20.52
CA THR A 51 -7.19 1.27 -20.33
C THR A 51 -6.77 2.58 -19.66
N PRO A 52 -5.90 2.53 -18.64
CA PRO A 52 -5.32 3.74 -18.07
C PRO A 52 -4.74 4.62 -19.19
N PRO A 53 -5.08 5.93 -19.24
CA PRO A 53 -4.60 6.79 -20.29
C PRO A 53 -3.07 6.79 -20.33
N LYS A 54 -2.50 6.80 -21.53
CA LYS A 54 -1.05 6.94 -21.70
C LYS A 54 -0.65 8.32 -21.19
N PHE A 55 0.36 8.35 -20.32
CA PHE A 55 1.02 9.53 -19.74
C PHE A 55 0.43 10.87 -20.19
N ASP A 56 -0.45 11.44 -19.36
CA ASP A 56 -0.94 12.78 -19.62
C ASP A 56 0.16 13.81 -19.30
N GLU A 57 0.38 14.74 -20.22
CA GLU A 57 1.41 15.80 -20.11
C GLU A 57 1.06 16.86 -19.05
N SER A 58 -0.13 16.76 -18.44
CA SER A 58 -0.52 17.64 -17.35
C SER A 58 0.45 17.48 -16.16
N VAL A 59 1.11 18.59 -15.80
CA VAL A 59 1.97 18.68 -14.63
C VAL A 59 1.06 18.96 -13.42
N PRO A 60 0.92 18.03 -12.47
CA PRO A 60 0.05 18.22 -11.31
C PRO A 60 0.53 19.43 -10.49
N ASN A 61 -0.41 20.19 -9.95
CA ASN A 61 -0.13 21.32 -9.06
C ASN A 61 -0.52 20.97 -7.62
N LEU A 62 0.48 20.76 -6.77
CA LEU A 62 0.26 20.43 -5.37
C LEU A 62 0.27 21.70 -4.53
N SER A 63 -0.88 22.00 -3.90
CA SER A 63 -1.03 23.16 -3.02
C SER A 63 -0.72 22.81 -1.56
N LEU A 64 0.47 23.18 -1.09
CA LEU A 64 0.90 22.90 0.29
C LEU A 64 0.22 23.85 1.29
N PRO A 65 -0.14 23.37 2.50
CA PRO A 65 -0.04 21.98 2.97
C PRO A 65 -1.18 21.10 2.46
N LEU A 66 -0.88 19.83 2.15
CA LEU A 66 -1.80 18.89 1.51
C LEU A 66 -2.84 18.33 2.46
N ARG A 67 -4.07 18.18 1.98
CA ARG A 67 -5.12 17.38 2.63
C ARG A 67 -5.17 16.02 1.94
N VAL A 68 -4.87 14.97 2.69
CA VAL A 68 -4.72 13.61 2.15
C VAL A 68 -5.90 12.76 2.60
N GLY A 69 -6.61 12.16 1.66
CA GLY A 69 -7.57 11.09 1.97
C GLY A 69 -6.86 9.75 2.00
N LEU A 70 -7.14 8.92 2.98
CA LEU A 70 -6.63 7.55 3.07
C LEU A 70 -7.80 6.58 3.11
N ALA A 71 -7.89 5.69 2.14
CA ALA A 71 -9.05 4.81 1.97
C ALA A 71 -8.63 3.41 1.53
N PHE A 72 -9.35 2.39 1.97
CA PHE A 72 -9.29 1.08 1.32
C PHE A 72 -10.14 1.08 0.06
N VAL A 73 -9.65 0.39 -0.97
CA VAL A 73 -10.43 0.08 -2.16
C VAL A 73 -11.43 -1.02 -1.79
N PRO A 74 -12.72 -0.88 -2.15
CA PRO A 74 -13.72 -1.89 -1.83
C PRO A 74 -13.42 -3.20 -2.54
N ALA A 75 -13.60 -4.32 -1.85
CA ALA A 75 -13.52 -5.64 -2.47
C ALA A 75 -14.72 -5.85 -3.42
N ALA A 76 -14.50 -6.53 -4.54
CA ALA A 76 -15.54 -6.82 -5.54
C ALA A 76 -16.63 -7.78 -4.99
N SER A 77 -16.29 -8.60 -4.00
CA SER A 77 -17.22 -9.51 -3.33
C SER A 77 -17.49 -9.06 -1.89
N ASN A 78 -18.74 -9.20 -1.45
CA ASN A 78 -19.14 -9.08 -0.04
C ASN A 78 -18.70 -10.33 0.75
N ASP A 79 -17.44 -10.74 0.59
CA ASP A 79 -16.96 -11.96 1.20
C ASP A 79 -16.92 -11.80 2.73
N VAL A 80 -17.71 -12.63 3.41
CA VAL A 80 -17.86 -12.66 4.87
C VAL A 80 -16.54 -13.05 5.56
N GLN A 81 -15.58 -13.60 4.80
CA GLN A 81 -14.24 -13.98 5.27
C GLN A 81 -13.17 -12.89 5.15
N GLY A 82 -13.51 -11.69 4.65
CA GLY A 82 -12.60 -10.54 4.61
C GLY A 82 -12.32 -9.90 5.99
N LEU A 83 -11.38 -8.94 6.05
CA LEU A 83 -11.16 -8.14 7.26
C LEU A 83 -12.41 -7.34 7.61
N SER A 84 -12.68 -7.25 8.92
CA SER A 84 -13.77 -6.41 9.42
C SER A 84 -13.47 -4.93 9.14
N GLU A 85 -14.52 -4.14 8.96
CA GLU A 85 -14.39 -2.70 8.73
C GLU A 85 -13.69 -1.98 9.90
N ALA A 86 -13.92 -2.44 11.12
CA ALA A 86 -13.23 -1.92 12.31
C ALA A 86 -11.71 -2.18 12.24
N HIS A 87 -11.31 -3.37 11.78
CA HIS A 87 -9.90 -3.72 11.64
C HIS A 87 -9.21 -2.93 10.52
N LYS A 88 -9.90 -2.73 9.39
CA LYS A 88 -9.42 -1.85 8.33
C LYS A 88 -9.20 -0.43 8.85
N ALA A 89 -10.16 0.12 9.58
CA ALA A 89 -10.05 1.46 10.16
C ALA A 89 -8.85 1.58 11.13
N ASP A 90 -8.64 0.59 12.00
CA ASP A 90 -7.48 0.55 12.91
C ASP A 90 -6.14 0.54 12.15
N LEU A 91 -6.07 -0.20 11.04
CA LEU A 91 -4.87 -0.22 10.20
C LEU A 91 -4.61 1.09 9.49
N LEU A 92 -5.66 1.76 8.98
CA LEU A 92 -5.52 3.09 8.40
C LEU A 92 -5.11 4.13 9.45
N GLU A 93 -5.58 4.01 10.69
CA GLU A 93 -5.17 4.89 11.80
C GLU A 93 -3.69 4.70 12.13
N LYS A 94 -3.21 3.45 12.20
CA LYS A 94 -1.78 3.15 12.39
C LYS A 94 -0.92 3.74 11.27
N THR A 95 -1.37 3.61 10.01
CA THR A 95 -0.67 4.23 8.88
C THR A 95 -0.70 5.76 8.99
N LYS A 96 -1.85 6.37 9.30
CA LYS A 96 -1.98 7.82 9.52
C LYS A 96 -1.01 8.35 10.57
N GLU A 97 -0.93 7.68 11.73
CA GLU A 97 -0.04 8.08 12.82
C GLU A 97 1.44 8.04 12.38
N ALA A 98 1.84 7.10 11.51
CA ALA A 98 3.20 7.04 10.99
C ALA A 98 3.60 8.25 10.11
N PHE A 99 2.63 9.01 9.60
CA PHE A 99 2.84 10.22 8.78
C PHE A 99 2.46 11.51 9.51
N ARG A 100 2.13 11.44 10.80
CA ARG A 100 1.77 12.61 11.60
C ARG A 100 2.98 13.53 11.77
N GLY A 101 2.76 14.84 11.68
CA GLY A 101 3.82 15.85 11.89
C GLY A 101 4.72 16.13 10.68
N ARG A 102 4.39 15.59 9.50
CA ARG A 102 5.05 15.97 8.23
C ARG A 102 4.66 17.40 7.87
N GLU A 103 5.63 18.30 7.68
CA GLU A 103 5.39 19.73 7.43
C GLU A 103 4.48 20.01 6.23
N PHE A 104 4.55 19.18 5.20
CA PHE A 104 3.80 19.32 3.95
C PHE A 104 2.40 18.68 3.98
N ILE A 105 2.02 18.02 5.08
CA ILE A 105 0.70 17.42 5.28
C ILE A 105 -0.06 18.25 6.30
N LYS A 106 -1.21 18.79 5.89
CA LYS A 106 -2.13 19.52 6.79
C LYS A 106 -2.86 18.55 7.69
N ASP A 107 -3.49 17.54 7.09
CA ASP A 107 -4.27 16.51 7.75
C ASP A 107 -4.39 15.26 6.87
N ILE A 108 -4.57 14.11 7.51
CA ILE A 108 -4.86 12.82 6.87
C ILE A 108 -6.25 12.38 7.34
N MET A 109 -7.19 12.34 6.41
CA MET A 109 -8.58 11.97 6.66
C MET A 109 -8.79 10.52 6.25
N ILE A 110 -9.23 9.68 7.18
CA ILE A 110 -9.61 8.29 6.87
C ILE A 110 -10.99 8.31 6.21
N ILE A 111 -11.09 7.70 5.04
CA ILE A 111 -12.34 7.58 4.30
C ILE A 111 -12.92 6.18 4.53
N PRO A 112 -14.12 6.07 5.14
CA PRO A 112 -14.80 4.79 5.31
C PRO A 112 -15.06 4.04 3.99
N ASP A 113 -14.92 2.71 4.03
CA ASP A 113 -15.21 1.82 2.88
C ASP A 113 -16.64 2.01 2.35
N THR A 114 -17.59 2.33 3.23
CA THR A 114 -18.99 2.58 2.85
C THR A 114 -19.15 3.73 1.86
N TYR A 115 -18.30 4.76 1.93
CA TYR A 115 -18.33 5.86 0.96
C TYR A 115 -17.64 5.48 -0.35
N MET A 116 -16.59 4.66 -0.28
CA MET A 116 -15.90 4.15 -1.46
C MET A 116 -16.77 3.18 -2.27
N ARG A 117 -17.71 2.47 -1.64
CA ARG A 117 -18.65 1.58 -2.35
C ARG A 117 -19.72 2.33 -3.14
N GLY A 118 -20.05 3.56 -2.74
CA GLY A 118 -21.12 4.34 -3.34
C GLY A 118 -20.77 4.97 -4.70
N GLY A 119 -19.48 5.13 -5.00
CA GLY A 119 -18.98 5.67 -6.26
C GLY A 119 -17.86 4.80 -6.81
N GLN A 120 -17.83 4.59 -8.12
CA GLN A 120 -16.75 3.87 -8.79
C GLN A 120 -16.04 4.80 -9.78
N GLY A 121 -14.83 4.43 -10.17
CA GLY A 121 -14.00 5.22 -11.07
C GLY A 121 -13.48 6.52 -10.45
N PHE A 122 -12.81 7.32 -11.29
CA PHE A 122 -12.34 8.65 -10.88
C PHE A 122 -13.48 9.61 -10.53
N GLU A 123 -14.67 9.44 -11.11
CA GLU A 123 -15.83 10.25 -10.72
C GLU A 123 -16.22 10.05 -9.25
N GLY A 124 -16.23 8.79 -8.78
CA GLY A 124 -16.48 8.48 -7.37
C GLY A 124 -15.40 9.06 -6.45
N VAL A 125 -14.13 8.93 -6.86
CA VAL A 125 -12.99 9.55 -6.15
C VAL A 125 -13.15 11.07 -6.07
N ASP A 126 -13.57 11.73 -7.16
CA ASP A 126 -13.77 13.18 -7.20
C ASP A 126 -14.91 13.64 -6.31
N GLN A 127 -16.00 12.86 -6.21
CA GLN A 127 -17.10 13.16 -5.31
C GLN A 127 -16.64 13.13 -3.84
N ILE A 128 -15.88 12.10 -3.47
CA ILE A 128 -15.30 11.96 -2.12
C ILE A 128 -14.31 13.09 -1.86
N ALA A 129 -13.44 13.39 -2.83
CA ALA A 129 -12.47 14.45 -2.69
C ALA A 129 -13.12 15.83 -2.56
N ARG A 130 -14.24 16.11 -3.24
CA ARG A 130 -15.01 17.33 -3.01
C ARG A 130 -15.62 17.38 -1.61
N LEU A 131 -16.21 16.27 -1.15
CA LEU A 131 -16.85 16.17 0.16
C LEU A 131 -15.86 16.43 1.31
N TYR A 132 -14.67 15.82 1.23
CA TYR A 132 -13.63 15.96 2.25
C TYR A 132 -12.62 17.08 1.94
N SER A 133 -12.81 17.78 0.82
CA SER A 133 -11.88 18.76 0.27
C SER A 133 -10.44 18.24 0.23
N LEU A 134 -10.23 17.12 -0.45
CA LEU A 134 -8.93 16.47 -0.56
C LEU A 134 -8.14 17.04 -1.74
N ASP A 135 -6.83 17.14 -1.55
CA ASP A 135 -5.90 17.52 -2.63
C ASP A 135 -5.28 16.25 -3.24
N VAL A 136 -5.01 15.25 -2.39
CA VAL A 136 -4.41 13.97 -2.75
C VAL A 136 -5.23 12.85 -2.10
N ILE A 137 -5.33 11.70 -2.77
CA ILE A 137 -5.95 10.50 -2.23
C ILE A 137 -4.99 9.31 -2.30
N ALA A 138 -4.87 8.59 -1.18
CA ALA A 138 -4.13 7.35 -1.03
C ALA A 138 -5.12 6.19 -1.00
N LEU A 139 -5.13 5.39 -2.06
CA LEU A 139 -5.99 4.23 -2.23
C LEU A 139 -5.21 2.96 -1.90
N VAL A 140 -5.62 2.26 -0.86
CA VAL A 140 -5.01 1.02 -0.39
C VAL A 140 -5.77 -0.15 -0.99
N SER A 141 -5.11 -0.92 -1.85
CA SER A 141 -5.60 -2.18 -2.40
C SER A 141 -4.88 -3.35 -1.74
N TYR A 142 -5.54 -4.50 -1.66
CA TYR A 142 -4.99 -5.71 -1.07
C TYR A 142 -5.40 -6.96 -1.85
N ASP A 143 -4.55 -7.98 -1.79
CA ASP A 143 -4.81 -9.34 -2.24
C ASP A 143 -4.27 -10.30 -1.18
N GLN A 144 -5.15 -11.06 -0.55
CA GLN A 144 -4.79 -12.07 0.42
C GLN A 144 -5.20 -13.44 -0.09
N VAL A 145 -4.24 -14.35 -0.18
CA VAL A 145 -4.46 -15.74 -0.55
C VAL A 145 -4.06 -16.62 0.61
N SER A 146 -4.91 -17.59 0.92
CA SER A 146 -4.68 -18.59 1.96
C SER A 146 -4.88 -19.99 1.40
N HIS A 147 -4.05 -20.90 1.86
CA HIS A 147 -4.03 -22.28 1.44
C HIS A 147 -3.84 -23.20 2.65
N VAL A 148 -4.66 -24.25 2.72
CA VAL A 148 -4.46 -25.35 3.66
C VAL A 148 -3.99 -26.55 2.86
N ASP A 149 -2.87 -27.12 3.29
CA ASP A 149 -2.30 -28.36 2.77
C ASP A 149 -2.19 -29.40 3.90
N ASP A 150 -2.25 -30.68 3.53
CA ASP A 150 -1.97 -31.76 4.46
C ASP A 150 -0.51 -32.25 4.37
N THR A 151 0.08 -32.51 5.53
CA THR A 151 1.42 -33.10 5.66
C THR A 151 1.32 -34.62 5.82
N LYS A 152 2.45 -35.34 5.73
CA LYS A 152 2.47 -36.80 5.99
C LYS A 152 1.91 -37.20 7.36
N ALA A 153 1.97 -36.31 8.34
CA ALA A 153 1.41 -36.55 9.68
C ALA A 153 -0.13 -36.52 9.72
N SER A 154 -0.79 -35.96 8.70
CA SER A 154 -2.26 -35.95 8.59
C SER A 154 -2.85 -37.35 8.46
N ILE A 155 -2.06 -38.38 8.13
CA ILE A 155 -2.51 -39.77 8.15
C ILE A 155 -3.10 -40.16 9.51
N LEU A 156 -2.60 -39.55 10.60
CA LEU A 156 -3.08 -39.80 11.95
C LEU A 156 -4.44 -39.15 12.25
N TYR A 157 -4.93 -38.25 11.40
CA TYR A 157 -6.27 -37.66 11.53
C TYR A 157 -7.39 -38.67 11.40
N TRP A 158 -7.11 -39.84 10.82
CA TRP A 158 -8.04 -40.97 10.84
C TRP A 158 -8.47 -41.40 12.26
N THR A 159 -7.75 -40.95 13.29
CA THR A 159 -8.11 -41.15 14.69
C THR A 159 -8.56 -39.84 15.29
N VAL A 160 -9.57 -39.89 16.16
CA VAL A 160 -10.02 -38.72 16.93
C VAL A 160 -8.86 -38.10 17.71
N VAL A 161 -8.00 -38.93 18.32
CA VAL A 161 -6.81 -38.46 19.03
C VAL A 161 -5.86 -37.73 18.10
N GLY A 162 -5.56 -38.30 16.92
CA GLY A 162 -4.65 -37.66 15.97
C GLY A 162 -5.20 -36.33 15.44
N ALA A 163 -6.50 -36.23 15.17
CA ALA A 163 -7.14 -34.97 14.75
C ALA A 163 -7.03 -33.84 15.78
N TYR A 164 -6.93 -34.17 17.08
CA TYR A 164 -6.82 -33.19 18.17
C TYR A 164 -5.39 -32.85 18.56
N PHE A 165 -4.45 -33.79 18.45
CA PHE A 165 -3.10 -33.63 19.01
C PHE A 165 -1.98 -33.56 17.98
N ILE A 166 -2.18 -34.05 16.75
CA ILE A 166 -1.14 -34.06 15.73
C ILE A 166 -1.30 -32.84 14.83
N LYS A 167 -0.20 -32.11 14.59
CA LYS A 167 -0.20 -30.97 13.66
C LYS A 167 0.02 -31.44 12.23
N GLY A 168 -0.99 -32.08 11.67
CA GLY A 168 -0.97 -32.63 10.31
C GLY A 168 -1.28 -31.61 9.21
N SER A 169 -1.86 -30.45 9.53
CA SER A 169 -2.33 -29.46 8.55
C SER A 169 -1.38 -28.27 8.51
N LYS A 170 -0.94 -27.91 7.31
CA LYS A 170 -0.09 -26.75 7.03
C LYS A 170 -0.97 -25.62 6.50
N ASN A 171 -0.82 -24.45 7.10
CA ASN A 171 -1.53 -23.24 6.75
C ASN A 171 -0.52 -22.27 6.14
N ASP A 172 -0.75 -21.85 4.91
CA ASP A 172 0.03 -20.82 4.23
C ASP A 172 -0.88 -19.62 3.96
N VAL A 173 -0.49 -18.44 4.42
CA VAL A 173 -1.16 -17.19 4.16
C VAL A 173 -0.15 -16.26 3.51
N GLN A 174 -0.55 -15.65 2.40
CA GLN A 174 0.21 -14.63 1.70
C GLN A 174 -0.67 -13.40 1.54
N THR A 175 -0.15 -12.27 1.97
CA THR A 175 -0.83 -10.98 1.86
C THR A 175 0.03 -10.01 1.07
N PHE A 176 -0.56 -9.44 0.05
CA PHE A 176 -0.04 -8.32 -0.71
C PHE A 176 -0.92 -7.10 -0.45
N VAL A 177 -0.31 -5.97 -0.15
CA VAL A 177 -0.96 -4.68 -0.02
C VAL A 177 -0.23 -3.70 -0.92
N ASP A 178 -0.97 -2.85 -1.61
CA ASP A 178 -0.40 -1.79 -2.42
C ASP A 178 -1.19 -0.50 -2.25
N THR A 179 -0.47 0.56 -1.90
CA THR A 179 -1.03 1.90 -1.75
C THR A 179 -0.62 2.75 -2.93
N ALA A 180 -1.61 3.33 -3.60
CA ALA A 180 -1.40 4.24 -4.72
C ALA A 180 -1.88 5.65 -4.38
N ILE A 181 -1.02 6.63 -4.65
CA ILE A 181 -1.24 8.02 -4.26
C ILE A 181 -1.50 8.82 -5.52
N PHE A 182 -2.68 9.42 -5.61
CA PHE A 182 -3.13 10.19 -6.76
C PHE A 182 -3.34 11.65 -6.40
N ASP A 183 -2.96 12.54 -7.31
CA ASP A 183 -3.48 13.90 -7.31
C ASP A 183 -4.93 13.89 -7.78
N VAL A 184 -5.83 14.47 -6.99
CA VAL A 184 -7.27 14.45 -7.30
C VAL A 184 -7.56 15.29 -8.54
N SER A 185 -6.90 16.44 -8.70
CA SER A 185 -7.27 17.38 -9.78
C SER A 185 -6.85 16.89 -11.17
N SER A 186 -5.73 16.18 -11.27
CA SER A 186 -5.19 15.69 -12.55
C SER A 186 -5.37 14.18 -12.74
N HIS A 187 -5.92 13.47 -11.76
CA HIS A 187 -6.00 12.01 -11.71
C HIS A 187 -4.64 11.30 -11.88
N LYS A 188 -3.55 12.04 -11.69
CA LYS A 188 -2.20 11.55 -11.93
C LYS A 188 -1.69 10.77 -10.74
N LEU A 189 -1.18 9.58 -11.03
CA LEU A 189 -0.45 8.79 -10.04
C LEU A 189 0.87 9.50 -9.69
N LEU A 190 1.03 9.86 -8.42
CA LEU A 190 2.24 10.50 -7.91
C LEU A 190 3.32 9.47 -7.59
N PHE A 191 2.95 8.43 -6.85
CA PHE A 191 3.80 7.28 -6.52
C PHE A 191 2.97 6.15 -5.91
N ARG A 192 3.59 4.98 -5.73
CA ARG A 192 3.00 3.79 -5.13
C ARG A 192 3.96 3.17 -4.12
N ALA A 193 3.41 2.48 -3.13
CA ALA A 193 4.19 1.75 -2.14
C ALA A 193 3.56 0.37 -1.90
N PRO A 194 4.29 -0.72 -2.22
CA PRO A 194 3.85 -2.07 -1.91
C PRO A 194 4.26 -2.48 -0.48
N GLY A 195 3.54 -3.45 0.07
CA GLY A 195 3.92 -4.20 1.25
C GLY A 195 3.50 -5.66 1.13
N VAL A 196 4.33 -6.55 1.66
CA VAL A 196 4.12 -7.99 1.53
C VAL A 196 4.38 -8.72 2.82
N ASN A 197 3.65 -9.81 3.01
CA ASN A 197 3.93 -10.73 4.09
C ASN A 197 3.49 -12.15 3.73
N SER A 198 4.19 -13.15 4.28
CA SER A 198 3.78 -14.55 4.21
C SER A 198 3.95 -15.20 5.59
N ILE A 199 2.94 -15.93 6.02
CA ILE A 199 2.94 -16.72 7.25
C ILE A 199 2.70 -18.18 6.89
N LYS A 200 3.62 -19.04 7.33
CA LYS A 200 3.49 -20.49 7.24
C LYS A 200 3.40 -21.06 8.64
N ASP A 201 2.34 -21.80 8.93
CA ASP A 201 2.12 -22.41 10.23
C ASP A 201 1.59 -23.84 10.10
N THR A 202 1.57 -24.55 11.22
CA THR A 202 1.02 -25.91 11.31
C THR A 202 -0.04 -25.96 12.42
N SER A 203 -1.07 -26.75 12.17
CA SER A 203 -2.22 -26.87 13.07
C SER A 203 -2.73 -28.31 13.07
N THR A 204 -3.46 -28.63 14.13
CA THR A 204 -4.26 -29.85 14.17
C THR A 204 -5.53 -29.64 13.35
N LEU A 205 -6.19 -30.72 12.93
CA LEU A 205 -7.37 -30.64 12.06
C LEU A 205 -8.45 -29.73 12.67
N ILE A 206 -8.68 -29.88 13.97
CA ILE A 206 -9.72 -29.13 14.69
C ILE A 206 -9.37 -27.63 14.85
N ASN A 207 -8.09 -27.30 15.01
CA ASN A 207 -7.62 -25.93 15.23
C ASN A 207 -7.29 -25.18 13.94
N SER A 208 -7.27 -25.87 12.79
CA SER A 208 -6.89 -25.28 11.50
C SER A 208 -7.71 -24.03 11.13
N PRO A 209 -9.05 -24.00 11.25
CA PRO A 209 -9.82 -22.80 10.92
C PRO A 209 -9.48 -21.58 11.79
N GLU A 210 -9.31 -21.77 13.10
CA GLU A 210 -8.95 -20.68 14.01
C GLU A 210 -7.53 -20.18 13.74
N LYS A 211 -6.59 -21.11 13.57
CA LYS A 211 -5.20 -20.78 13.28
C LYS A 211 -5.06 -20.03 11.96
N MET A 212 -5.79 -20.45 10.94
CA MET A 212 -5.87 -19.78 9.65
C MET A 212 -6.42 -18.35 9.79
N ARG A 213 -7.50 -18.14 10.55
CA ARG A 213 -8.04 -16.79 10.79
C ARG A 213 -7.02 -15.88 11.46
N LYS A 214 -6.31 -16.37 12.48
CA LYS A 214 -5.23 -15.63 13.16
C LYS A 214 -4.08 -15.29 12.21
N SER A 215 -3.61 -16.25 11.42
CA SER A 215 -2.53 -16.02 10.45
C SER A 215 -2.93 -15.04 9.34
N ARG A 216 -4.20 -15.02 8.91
CA ARG A 216 -4.73 -14.01 7.98
C ARG A 216 -4.67 -12.60 8.55
N GLU A 217 -5.15 -12.43 9.78
CA GLU A 217 -5.14 -11.15 10.47
C GLU A 217 -3.72 -10.64 10.72
N GLU A 218 -2.83 -11.52 11.20
CA GLU A 218 -1.43 -11.19 11.47
C GLU A 218 -0.66 -10.87 10.19
N SER A 219 -0.82 -11.68 9.13
CA SER A 219 -0.15 -11.43 7.85
C SER A 219 -0.57 -10.09 7.25
N PHE A 220 -1.84 -9.72 7.39
CA PHE A 220 -2.33 -8.42 6.93
C PHE A 220 -1.75 -7.26 7.74
N ASN A 221 -1.68 -7.38 9.07
CA ASN A 221 -1.05 -6.37 9.93
C ASN A 221 0.42 -6.15 9.56
N LEU A 222 1.16 -7.24 9.33
CA LEU A 222 2.57 -7.18 8.94
C LEU A 222 2.76 -6.61 7.53
N ALA A 223 1.91 -6.97 6.57
CA ALA A 223 1.94 -6.41 5.22
C ALA A 223 1.64 -4.90 5.22
N MET A 224 0.68 -4.45 6.04
CA MET A 224 0.40 -3.02 6.22
C MET A 224 1.57 -2.27 6.88
N ALA A 225 2.25 -2.89 7.84
CA ALA A 225 3.43 -2.31 8.47
C ALA A 225 4.59 -2.17 7.47
N ASP A 226 4.85 -3.21 6.68
CA ASP A 226 5.84 -3.18 5.59
C ASP A 226 5.49 -2.12 4.53
N MET A 227 4.23 -2.06 4.10
CA MET A 227 3.71 -1.04 3.19
C MET A 227 3.94 0.37 3.75
N THR A 228 3.62 0.60 5.02
CA THR A 228 3.79 1.90 5.68
C THR A 228 5.27 2.32 5.73
N ALA A 229 6.19 1.37 5.97
CA ALA A 229 7.62 1.63 5.94
C ALA A 229 8.11 1.98 4.52
N ASN A 230 7.61 1.28 3.50
CA ASN A 230 7.96 1.56 2.10
C ASN A 230 7.36 2.88 1.61
N LEU A 231 6.16 3.22 2.07
CA LEU A 231 5.48 4.48 1.75
C LEU A 231 6.28 5.69 2.23
N ASN A 232 6.92 5.59 3.41
CA ASN A 232 7.83 6.62 3.90
C ASN A 232 9.05 6.80 2.97
N LYS A 233 9.67 5.71 2.52
CA LYS A 233 10.82 5.76 1.60
C LYS A 233 10.45 6.37 0.26
N GLU A 234 9.30 5.98 -0.30
CA GLU A 234 8.82 6.48 -1.58
C GLU A 234 8.43 7.96 -1.52
N LEU A 235 7.89 8.41 -0.38
CA LEU A 235 7.60 9.82 -0.14
C LEU A 235 8.88 10.67 -0.12
N ASP A 236 9.93 10.20 0.56
CA ASP A 236 11.23 10.87 0.58
C ASP A 236 11.87 10.89 -0.83
N ALA A 237 11.81 9.78 -1.55
CA ALA A 237 12.27 9.70 -2.93
C ALA A 237 11.49 10.64 -3.86
N PHE A 238 10.17 10.72 -3.70
CA PHE A 238 9.30 11.61 -4.44
C PHE A 238 9.65 13.08 -4.18
N LYS A 239 9.89 13.47 -2.92
CA LYS A 239 10.35 14.83 -2.57
C LYS A 239 11.62 15.21 -3.32
N GLU A 240 12.59 14.30 -3.42
CA GLU A 240 13.83 14.53 -4.15
C GLU A 240 13.62 14.61 -5.67
N ARG A 241 12.75 13.76 -6.24
CA ARG A 241 12.38 13.84 -7.67
C ARG A 241 11.71 15.17 -8.02
N VAL A 242 10.79 15.64 -7.19
CA VAL A 242 10.09 16.92 -7.42
C VAL A 242 11.07 18.11 -7.44
N LYS A 243 12.09 18.11 -6.56
CA LYS A 243 13.13 19.16 -6.56
C LYS A 243 13.99 19.15 -7.81
N LYS A 244 14.30 17.96 -8.36
CA LYS A 244 15.26 17.79 -9.46
C LYS A 244 14.61 17.89 -10.85
N GLU A 245 13.43 17.30 -11.02
CA GLU A 245 12.87 16.97 -12.33
C GLU A 245 11.67 17.84 -12.73
N LYS A 246 11.27 18.83 -11.90
CA LYS A 246 10.08 19.69 -12.12
C LYS A 246 8.82 18.90 -12.50
N MET A 247 8.66 17.68 -11.98
CA MET A 247 7.53 16.78 -12.28
C MET A 247 6.18 17.25 -11.71
N VAL A 248 6.21 18.24 -10.82
CA VAL A 248 5.06 18.79 -10.10
C VAL A 248 5.29 20.28 -9.91
N THR A 249 4.25 21.09 -10.09
CA THR A 249 4.29 22.50 -9.70
C THR A 249 3.86 22.60 -8.24
N ILE A 250 4.68 23.22 -7.37
CA ILE A 250 4.31 23.42 -5.96
C ILE A 250 3.75 24.83 -5.80
N SER A 251 2.48 24.93 -5.42
CA SER A 251 1.86 26.18 -4.97
C SER A 251 1.75 26.21 -3.44
N HIS A 252 1.80 27.39 -2.84
CA HIS A 252 1.67 27.56 -1.39
C HIS A 252 0.34 28.25 -1.12
N ARG A 253 -0.45 27.69 -0.21
CA ARG A 253 -1.67 28.34 0.27
C ARG A 253 -1.31 29.60 1.06
N GLU A 254 -2.17 30.61 1.01
CA GLU A 254 -1.97 31.87 1.74
C GLU A 254 -1.69 31.59 3.22
N GLY A 255 -0.58 32.15 3.74
CA GLY A 255 -0.15 31.99 5.14
C GLY A 255 0.79 30.80 5.43
N TYR A 256 1.07 29.91 4.48
CA TYR A 256 1.99 28.78 4.68
C TYR A 256 3.46 29.15 4.37
N LYS A 257 4.28 29.23 5.43
CA LYS A 257 5.75 29.40 5.37
C LYS A 257 6.46 28.05 5.58
N GLY A 258 6.15 27.05 4.75
CA GLY A 258 6.83 25.75 4.81
C GLY A 258 8.15 25.77 4.07
N GLY A 259 9.26 25.80 4.80
CA GLY A 259 10.55 25.26 4.34
C GLY A 259 11.11 25.76 3.01
N SER A 260 11.01 27.05 2.69
CA SER A 260 11.94 27.65 1.73
C SER A 260 13.23 27.99 2.47
N GLY A 261 14.22 27.12 2.36
CA GLY A 261 15.58 27.45 2.73
C GLY A 261 16.03 28.70 1.97
N ALA A 262 16.15 29.81 2.71
CA ALA A 262 17.01 30.96 2.46
C ALA A 262 17.08 31.49 1.01
N PHE A 263 15.99 32.10 0.54
CA PHE A 263 16.13 33.23 -0.40
C PHE A 263 15.25 34.37 0.08
N ASP A 264 15.67 35.00 1.19
CA ASP A 264 15.32 36.39 1.42
C ASP A 264 15.88 37.20 0.23
N PRO A 265 15.05 37.94 -0.52
CA PRO A 265 15.52 38.84 -1.58
C PRO A 265 16.63 39.78 -1.09
N GLY A 266 16.66 40.10 0.21
CA GLY A 266 17.74 40.85 0.85
C GLY A 266 19.09 40.13 0.84
N ILE A 267 19.13 38.80 1.02
CA ILE A 267 20.36 38.01 1.05
C ILE A 267 20.95 37.84 -0.37
N ILE A 268 20.11 37.72 -1.41
CA ILE A 268 20.57 37.70 -2.81
C ILE A 268 21.21 39.04 -3.19
N LEU A 269 20.65 40.16 -2.73
CA LEU A 269 21.21 41.50 -2.92
C LEU A 269 22.55 41.67 -2.20
N ILE A 270 22.71 41.10 -1.00
CA ILE A 270 23.97 41.14 -0.25
C ILE A 270 25.05 40.26 -0.92
N LEU A 271 24.70 39.08 -1.43
CA LEU A 271 25.64 38.22 -2.16
C LEU A 271 26.04 38.83 -3.51
N LEU A 272 25.10 39.44 -4.24
CA LEU A 272 25.42 40.17 -5.48
C LEU A 272 26.26 41.42 -5.21
N ALA A 273 26.03 42.12 -4.09
CA ALA A 273 26.84 43.26 -3.68
C ALA A 273 28.27 42.83 -3.29
N MET A 274 28.45 41.69 -2.61
CA MET A 274 29.79 41.18 -2.28
C MET A 274 30.56 40.72 -3.52
N VAL A 275 29.92 40.03 -4.47
CA VAL A 275 30.56 39.63 -5.74
C VAL A 275 30.88 40.85 -6.61
N GLY A 276 30.02 41.88 -6.58
CA GLY A 276 30.27 43.18 -7.23
C GLY A 276 31.44 43.94 -6.61
N ALA A 277 31.54 43.95 -5.28
CA ALA A 277 32.62 44.61 -4.53
C ALA A 277 33.98 43.93 -4.76
N GLU A 278 34.04 42.60 -4.81
CA GLU A 278 35.28 41.88 -5.14
C GLU A 278 35.76 42.19 -6.56
N LYS A 279 34.85 42.26 -7.55
CA LYS A 279 35.21 42.66 -8.92
C LYS A 279 35.68 44.10 -9.01
N LEU A 280 35.08 45.03 -8.27
CA LEU A 280 35.49 46.43 -8.20
C LEU A 280 36.85 46.61 -7.51
N LEU A 281 37.11 45.88 -6.41
CA LEU A 281 38.41 45.88 -5.74
C LEU A 281 39.50 45.26 -6.61
N ASN A 282 39.21 44.14 -7.28
CA ASN A 282 40.17 43.52 -8.22
C ASN A 282 40.43 44.39 -9.45
N PHE A 283 39.43 45.09 -9.97
CA PHE A 283 39.59 46.02 -11.09
C PHE A 283 40.40 47.26 -10.67
N SER A 284 40.12 47.84 -9.50
CA SER A 284 40.89 48.96 -8.93
C SER A 284 42.35 48.56 -8.65
N ASN A 285 42.60 47.35 -8.13
CA ASN A 285 43.97 46.85 -7.93
C ASN A 285 44.70 46.57 -9.25
N LYS A 286 43.98 46.13 -10.30
CA LYS A 286 44.56 45.91 -11.63
C LYS A 286 44.95 47.24 -12.30
N ILE A 287 44.15 48.29 -12.16
CA ILE A 287 44.47 49.63 -12.65
C ILE A 287 45.67 50.22 -11.88
N ARG A 288 45.70 50.07 -10.55
CA ARG A 288 46.82 50.57 -9.72
C ARG A 288 48.14 49.83 -9.97
N ARG A 289 48.10 48.55 -10.34
CA ARG A 289 49.29 47.80 -10.80
C ARG A 289 49.73 48.18 -12.21
N SER A 290 48.79 48.54 -13.09
CA SER A 290 49.08 48.99 -14.46
C SER A 290 49.67 50.40 -14.52
N SER A 291 49.42 51.27 -13.54
CA SER A 291 49.99 52.61 -13.48
C SER A 291 51.36 52.68 -12.81
N GLY A 292 51.84 51.56 -12.23
CA GLY A 292 53.13 51.49 -11.52
C GLY A 292 54.33 51.04 -12.37
N THR A 293 54.14 50.74 -13.66
CA THR A 293 55.20 50.19 -14.53
C THR A 293 55.78 51.18 -15.54
N HIS A 294 55.55 52.48 -15.40
CA HIS A 294 56.11 53.49 -16.30
C HIS A 294 57.19 54.41 -15.73
N GLU A 295 57.66 54.18 -14.49
CA GLU A 295 58.67 55.02 -13.86
C GLU A 295 59.90 54.21 -13.42
N SER A 296 60.55 53.51 -14.35
CA SER A 296 61.95 53.06 -14.16
C SER A 296 62.70 52.86 -15.48
N LYS A 297 62.70 53.86 -16.37
CA LYS A 297 63.67 53.96 -17.47
C LYS A 297 63.96 55.43 -17.77
N SER A 298 64.68 56.09 -16.87
CA SER A 298 65.54 57.24 -17.18
C SER A 298 66.33 57.63 -15.93
N ALA A 299 67.52 57.05 -15.75
CA ALA A 299 68.70 57.63 -15.08
C ALA A 299 69.73 56.52 -14.85
N GLY A 300 70.93 56.68 -15.43
CA GLY A 300 72.14 55.90 -15.14
C GLY A 300 72.47 54.83 -16.16
#